data_AF-A0A924BC06-F1
#
_entry.id   AF-A0A924BC06-F1
#
_cell.length_a   1.000
_cell.length_b   1.000
_cell.length_c   1.000
_cell.angle_alpha   90.00
_cell.angle_beta   90.00
_cell.angle_gamma   90.00
#
_symmetry.space_group_name_H-M   'P 1'
#
loop_
_entity.id
_entity.type
_entity.pdbx_description
1 polymer ?
#
loop_
_entity_poly.entity_id
_entity_poly.type
_entity_poly.pdbx_seq_one_letter_code
_entity_poly.pdbx_strand_id
1 'polypeptide(L)'
;FDAGHMAMAGGDVLRVIDNHHARISHVHTKDVRMDVVNGLDRTRESFLDAVMKGAFTVPGDGSLDFEAIVKRCASYGYEGWFVVEAEQDPKKAPPLEWSTKGNKELHRVMALAGYEVV
;
A
#
# COMPACT_ATOMS: atom_id res chain seq x y z
N PHE A 1 -3.06 -9.54 2.97
CA PHE A 1 -3.79 -8.26 3.10
C PHE A 1 -3.09 -7.25 2.22
N ASP A 2 -3.83 -6.50 1.42
CA ASP A 2 -3.27 -5.46 0.53
C ASP A 2 -3.96 -4.14 0.84
N ALA A 3 -3.16 -3.12 1.19
CA ALA A 3 -3.68 -1.82 1.60
C ALA A 3 -4.29 -1.04 0.43
N GLY A 4 -3.62 -1.01 -0.72
CA GLY A 4 -4.02 -0.25 -1.90
C GLY A 4 -5.30 -0.78 -2.53
N HIS A 5 -5.42 -2.11 -2.68
CA HIS A 5 -6.65 -2.73 -3.17
C HIS A 5 -7.84 -2.48 -2.23
N MET A 6 -7.63 -2.59 -0.92
CA MET A 6 -8.69 -2.33 0.05
C MET A 6 -9.18 -0.88 -0.02
N ALA A 7 -8.25 0.08 -0.09
CA ALA A 7 -8.59 1.49 -0.22
C ALA A 7 -9.29 1.80 -1.56
N MET A 8 -8.83 1.26 -2.69
CA MET A 8 -9.47 1.45 -4.00
C MET A 8 -10.92 0.92 -4.04
N ALA A 9 -11.19 -0.16 -3.30
CA ALA A 9 -12.53 -0.72 -3.13
C ALA A 9 -13.44 0.12 -2.21
N GLY A 10 -12.92 1.21 -1.61
CA GLY A 10 -13.64 2.04 -0.64
C GLY A 10 -13.68 1.44 0.77
N GLY A 11 -12.82 0.45 1.03
CA GLY A 11 -12.71 -0.20 2.33
C GLY A 11 -11.85 0.59 3.32
N ASP A 12 -12.16 0.43 4.60
CA ASP A 12 -11.32 0.94 5.70
C ASP A 12 -10.18 -0.04 5.96
N VAL A 13 -8.97 0.40 5.62
CA VAL A 13 -7.72 -0.36 5.72
C VAL A 13 -7.42 -0.78 7.16
N LEU A 14 -7.62 0.11 8.14
CA LEU A 14 -7.33 -0.18 9.54
C LEU A 14 -8.36 -1.14 10.13
N ARG A 15 -9.64 -0.96 9.76
CA ARG A 15 -10.71 -1.87 10.21
C ARG A 15 -10.51 -3.30 9.74
N VAL A 16 -9.89 -3.51 8.57
CA VAL A 16 -9.52 -4.87 8.11
C VAL A 16 -8.47 -5.48 9.03
N ILE A 17 -7.45 -4.71 9.42
CA ILE A 17 -6.41 -5.18 10.34
C ILE A 17 -7.04 -5.49 11.70
N ASP A 18 -7.82 -4.56 12.26
CA ASP A 18 -8.44 -4.72 13.58
C ASP A 18 -9.28 -6.01 13.66
N ASN A 19 -10.08 -6.31 12.63
CA ASN A 19 -10.99 -7.46 12.64
C ASN A 19 -10.36 -8.77 12.18
N HIS A 20 -9.24 -8.74 11.46
CA HIS A 20 -8.69 -9.92 10.78
C HIS A 20 -7.20 -10.16 11.02
N HIS A 21 -6.54 -9.41 11.91
CA HIS A 21 -5.11 -9.54 12.24
C HIS A 21 -4.66 -10.99 12.44
N ALA A 22 -5.44 -11.81 13.17
CA ALA A 22 -5.12 -13.22 13.42
C ALA A 22 -5.04 -14.10 12.16
N ARG A 23 -5.54 -13.63 11.01
CA ARG A 23 -5.51 -14.33 9.71
C ARG A 23 -4.60 -13.66 8.69
N ILE A 24 -3.96 -12.53 9.03
CA ILE A 24 -3.03 -11.85 8.14
C ILE A 24 -1.67 -12.54 8.26
N SER A 25 -1.26 -13.26 7.22
CA SER A 25 0.05 -13.93 7.12
C SER A 25 1.00 -13.27 6.12
N HIS A 26 0.53 -12.26 5.39
CA HIS A 26 1.28 -11.57 4.35
C HIS A 26 0.68 -10.17 4.12
N VAL A 27 1.51 -9.14 3.96
CA VAL A 27 1.08 -7.75 3.75
C VAL A 27 1.70 -7.19 2.48
N HIS A 28 0.86 -6.81 1.51
CA HIS A 28 1.29 -6.00 0.38
C HIS A 28 1.14 -4.52 0.76
N THR A 29 2.24 -3.80 0.71
CA THR A 29 2.32 -2.36 0.99
C THR A 29 2.17 -1.60 -0.32
N LYS A 30 1.01 -1.77 -0.94
CA LYS A 30 0.60 -1.02 -2.14
C LYS A 30 -0.04 0.28 -1.69
N ASP A 31 0.52 1.41 -2.12
CA ASP A 31 -0.09 2.72 -1.89
C ASP A 31 -1.03 3.06 -3.05
N VAL A 32 -1.93 4.00 -2.82
CA VAL A 32 -2.94 4.41 -3.80
C VAL A 32 -3.06 5.93 -3.84
N ARG A 33 -3.22 6.49 -5.04
CA ARG A 33 -3.51 7.91 -5.26
C ARG A 33 -5.02 8.10 -5.34
N MET A 34 -5.63 8.52 -4.22
CA MET A 34 -7.08 8.57 -4.10
C MET A 34 -7.73 9.63 -5.00
N ASP A 35 -7.01 10.68 -5.38
CA ASP A 35 -7.43 11.64 -6.39
C ASP A 35 -7.66 10.97 -7.75
N VAL A 36 -6.77 10.06 -8.17
CA VAL A 36 -6.94 9.26 -9.38
C VAL A 36 -8.14 8.33 -9.24
N VAL A 37 -8.23 7.59 -8.13
CA VAL A 37 -9.32 6.62 -7.89
C VAL A 37 -10.69 7.29 -7.86
N ASN A 38 -10.80 8.44 -7.19
CA ASN A 38 -12.04 9.20 -7.09
C ASN A 38 -12.44 9.87 -8.41
N GLY A 39 -11.48 10.07 -9.33
CA GLY A 39 -11.71 10.59 -10.67
C GLY A 39 -12.04 9.54 -11.73
N LEU A 40 -12.08 8.25 -11.38
CA LEU A 40 -12.39 7.17 -12.33
C LEU A 40 -13.88 7.17 -12.72
N ASP A 41 -14.15 7.03 -14.02
CA ASP A 41 -15.49 6.68 -14.49
C ASP A 41 -15.69 5.16 -14.36
N ARG A 42 -16.27 4.75 -13.22
CA ARG A 42 -16.52 3.33 -12.89
C ARG A 42 -17.51 2.62 -13.82
N THR A 43 -18.17 3.33 -14.75
CA THR A 43 -19.05 2.71 -15.75
C THR A 43 -18.35 2.38 -17.06
N ARG A 44 -17.17 2.96 -17.29
CA ARG A 44 -16.43 2.85 -18.56
C ARG A 44 -15.00 2.36 -18.41
N GLU A 45 -14.36 2.71 -17.30
CA GLU A 45 -12.95 2.48 -17.11
C GLU A 45 -12.70 1.15 -16.40
N SER A 46 -11.79 0.37 -16.96
CA SER A 46 -11.34 -0.89 -16.40
C SER A 46 -10.34 -0.68 -15.27
N PHE A 47 -10.04 -1.76 -14.56
CA PHE A 47 -8.93 -1.78 -13.61
C PHE A 47 -7.58 -1.43 -14.27
N LEU A 48 -7.33 -1.91 -15.50
CA LEU A 48 -6.10 -1.58 -16.22
C LEU A 48 -6.03 -0.09 -16.56
N ASP A 49 -7.16 0.54 -16.91
CA ASP A 49 -7.20 1.99 -17.16
C ASP A 49 -6.82 2.77 -15.89
N ALA A 50 -7.32 2.34 -14.73
CA ALA A 50 -6.94 2.91 -13.44
C ALA A 50 -5.42 2.77 -13.16
N VAL A 51 -4.85 1.59 -13.40
CA VAL A 51 -3.40 1.35 -13.28
C VAL A 51 -2.62 2.27 -14.22
N MET A 52 -3.01 2.36 -15.49
CA MET A 52 -2.35 3.20 -16.50
C MET A 52 -2.46 4.70 -16.21
N LYS A 53 -3.53 5.11 -15.51
CA LYS A 53 -3.72 6.46 -14.95
C LYS A 53 -2.89 6.73 -13.69
N GLY A 54 -2.23 5.71 -13.14
CA GLY A 54 -1.38 5.85 -11.95
C GLY A 54 -2.16 5.75 -10.64
N ALA A 55 -3.23 4.94 -10.58
CA ALA A 55 -3.97 4.73 -9.35
C ALA A 55 -3.08 4.16 -8.23
N PHE A 56 -2.19 3.21 -8.53
CA PHE A 56 -1.27 2.64 -7.54
C PHE A 56 0.12 3.25 -7.59
N THR A 57 0.79 3.19 -6.45
CA THR A 57 2.19 3.60 -6.29
C THR A 57 2.81 2.94 -5.06
N VAL A 58 4.05 3.27 -4.77
CA VAL A 58 4.81 2.76 -3.63
C VAL A 58 4.51 3.56 -2.34
N PRO A 59 4.73 2.98 -1.14
CA PRO A 59 4.57 3.68 0.12
C PRO A 59 5.32 5.02 0.15
N GLY A 60 4.66 6.07 0.63
CA GLY A 60 5.24 7.42 0.72
C GLY A 60 5.12 8.24 -0.56
N ASP A 61 4.37 7.75 -1.54
CA ASP A 61 4.04 8.47 -2.78
C ASP A 61 2.53 8.56 -3.04
N GLY A 62 1.70 7.90 -2.25
CA GLY A 62 0.25 7.93 -2.39
C GLY A 62 -0.45 8.61 -1.22
N SER A 63 -1.67 8.16 -0.95
CA SER A 63 -2.62 8.78 -0.01
C SER A 63 -2.75 8.00 1.30
N LEU A 64 -2.16 6.80 1.42
CA LEU A 64 -2.30 5.98 2.62
C LEU A 64 -1.28 6.36 3.70
N ASP A 65 -1.73 6.35 4.96
CA ASP A 65 -0.86 6.51 6.12
C ASP A 65 -0.21 5.17 6.48
N PHE A 66 0.94 4.90 5.86
CA PHE A 66 1.71 3.69 6.13
C PHE A 66 2.28 3.62 7.55
N GLU A 67 2.47 4.76 8.23
CA GLU A 67 2.89 4.75 9.62
C GLU A 67 1.78 4.18 10.52
N ALA A 68 0.54 4.64 10.33
CA ALA A 68 -0.62 4.10 11.04
C ALA A 68 -0.87 2.62 10.70
N ILE A 69 -0.78 2.24 9.42
CA ILE A 69 -0.99 0.85 8.97
C ILE A 69 0.06 -0.08 9.60
N VAL A 70 1.34 0.26 9.51
CA VAL A 70 2.44 -0.59 10.02
C VAL A 70 2.40 -0.66 11.55
N LYS A 71 2.16 0.46 12.25
CA LYS A 71 1.97 0.46 13.71
C LYS A 71 0.77 -0.38 14.12
N ARG A 72 -0.32 -0.39 13.34
CA ARG A 72 -1.48 -1.21 13.66
C ARG A 72 -1.16 -2.70 13.52
N CYS A 73 -0.48 -3.11 12.46
CA CYS A 73 0.02 -4.48 12.34
C CYS A 73 0.92 -4.86 13.54
N ALA A 74 1.85 -3.97 13.92
CA ALA A 74 2.76 -4.19 15.06
C ALA A 74 2.01 -4.33 16.39
N SER A 75 0.94 -3.56 16.61
CA SER A 75 0.14 -3.62 17.84
C SER A 75 -0.56 -4.96 18.06
N TYR A 76 -0.74 -5.74 16.98
CA TYR A 76 -1.26 -7.11 17.04
C TYR A 76 -0.16 -8.19 16.96
N GLY A 77 1.12 -7.78 16.98
CA GLY A 77 2.27 -8.69 16.93
C GLY A 77 2.42 -9.40 15.58
N TYR A 78 2.04 -8.76 14.47
CA TYR A 78 2.24 -9.36 13.15
C TYR A 78 3.73 -9.58 12.88
N GLU A 79 4.12 -10.80 12.54
CA GLU A 79 5.46 -11.15 12.09
C GLU A 79 5.35 -11.82 10.71
N GLY A 80 6.10 -11.33 9.73
CA GLY A 80 6.05 -11.85 8.38
C GLY A 80 6.46 -10.83 7.34
N TRP A 81 6.07 -11.11 6.09
CA TRP A 81 6.50 -10.31 4.95
C TRP A 81 5.65 -9.05 4.79
N PHE A 82 6.34 -7.92 4.60
CA PHE A 82 5.80 -6.71 4.00
C PHE A 82 6.43 -6.56 2.62
N VAL A 83 5.60 -6.56 1.58
CA VAL A 83 6.07 -6.52 0.18
C VAL A 83 5.65 -5.22 -0.46
N VAL A 84 6.64 -4.43 -0.91
CA VAL A 84 6.39 -3.26 -1.76
C VAL A 84 5.85 -3.77 -3.10
N GLU A 85 4.63 -3.36 -3.42
CA GLU A 85 3.97 -3.71 -4.68
C GLU A 85 3.34 -2.45 -5.27
N ALA A 86 3.59 -2.17 -6.55
CA ALA A 86 2.98 -1.06 -7.27
C ALA A 86 2.96 -1.34 -8.78
N GLU A 87 1.79 -1.53 -9.38
CA GLU A 87 1.65 -1.56 -10.83
C GLU A 87 1.68 -0.14 -11.37
N GLN A 88 2.71 0.17 -12.14
CA GLN A 88 2.91 1.49 -12.75
C GLN A 88 3.49 1.32 -14.15
N ASP A 89 3.27 2.31 -15.01
CA ASP A 89 3.95 2.40 -16.30
C ASP A 89 5.45 2.69 -16.07
N PRO A 90 6.37 1.74 -16.35
CA PRO A 90 7.78 1.88 -15.99
C PRO A 90 8.48 3.03 -16.73
N LYS A 91 7.89 3.58 -17.81
CA LYS A 91 8.42 4.78 -18.48
C LYS A 91 8.16 6.05 -17.69
N LYS A 92 7.02 6.12 -16.98
CA LYS A 92 6.66 7.24 -16.10
C LYS A 92 7.22 7.04 -14.69
N ALA A 93 7.42 5.79 -14.31
CA ALA A 93 7.67 5.33 -12.97
C ALA A 93 8.83 4.30 -12.98
N PRO A 94 10.09 4.75 -13.19
CA PRO A 94 11.23 3.84 -13.31
C PRO A 94 11.34 2.88 -12.12
N PRO A 95 11.36 1.55 -12.33
CA PRO A 95 11.22 0.58 -11.24
C PRO A 95 12.28 0.69 -10.14
N LEU A 96 13.54 0.98 -10.48
CA LEU A 96 14.62 1.12 -9.49
C LEU A 96 14.37 2.32 -8.56
N GLU A 97 13.95 3.45 -9.12
CA GLU A 97 13.72 4.68 -8.37
C GLU A 97 12.54 4.52 -7.40
N TRP A 98 11.42 3.97 -7.89
CA TRP A 98 10.25 3.77 -7.05
C TRP A 98 10.36 2.64 -6.05
N SER A 99 10.99 1.51 -6.40
CA SER A 99 11.28 0.49 -5.40
C SER A 99 12.19 1.03 -4.30
N THR A 100 13.19 1.86 -4.63
CA THR A 100 14.06 2.53 -3.65
C THR A 100 13.26 3.48 -2.76
N LYS A 101 12.36 4.29 -3.33
CA LYS A 101 11.48 5.19 -2.57
C LYS A 101 10.58 4.44 -1.59
N GLY A 102 9.85 3.43 -2.08
CA GLY A 102 8.97 2.61 -1.25
C GLY A 102 9.72 1.87 -0.15
N ASN A 103 10.89 1.30 -0.48
CA ASN A 103 11.75 0.63 0.47
C ASN A 103 12.21 1.57 1.59
N LYS A 104 12.66 2.78 1.25
CA LYS A 104 13.09 3.79 2.23
C LYS A 104 11.96 4.17 3.18
N GLU A 105 10.75 4.39 2.64
CA GLU A 105 9.60 4.74 3.49
C GLU A 105 9.21 3.59 4.42
N LEU A 106 9.17 2.35 3.91
CA LEU A 106 8.89 1.20 4.76
C LEU A 106 9.91 1.02 5.89
N HIS A 107 11.20 1.13 5.60
CA HIS A 107 12.22 1.05 6.65
C HIS A 107 12.02 2.13 7.72
N ARG A 108 11.66 3.36 7.31
CA ARG A 108 11.35 4.44 8.24
C ARG A 108 10.17 4.08 9.15
N VAL A 109 9.04 3.68 8.59
CA VAL A 109 7.82 3.39 9.39
C VAL A 109 7.93 2.11 10.20
N MET A 110 8.66 1.11 9.70
CA MET A 110 8.96 -0.13 10.43
C MET A 110 9.81 0.15 11.67
N ALA A 111 10.87 0.95 11.54
CA ALA A 111 11.68 1.37 12.68
C ALA A 111 10.84 2.12 13.72
N LEU A 112 9.93 3.01 13.29
CA LEU A 112 9.02 3.72 14.19
C LEU A 112 7.98 2.82 14.87
N ALA A 113 7.66 1.68 14.27
CA ALA A 113 6.77 0.68 14.83
C ALA A 113 7.50 -0.37 15.69
N GLY A 114 8.83 -0.29 15.81
CA GLY A 114 9.65 -1.22 16.59
C GLY A 114 9.92 -2.55 15.89
N TYR A 115 9.73 -2.64 14.57
CA TYR A 115 10.12 -3.82 13.80
C TYR A 115 11.63 -3.89 13.60
N GLU A 116 12.16 -5.11 13.67
CA GLU A 116 13.46 -5.46 13.11
C GLU A 116 13.26 -5.99 11.68
N VAL A 117 13.99 -5.43 10.72
CA VAL A 117 13.96 -5.88 9.32
C VAL A 117 15.20 -6.75 9.10
N VAL A 118 14.98 -8.01 8.73
CA VAL A 118 16.02 -9.04 8.54
C VAL A 118 16.25 -9.41 7.09
#